data_AF-A0A7Y2DR76-F1
#
_entry.id   AF-A0A7Y2DR76-F1
#
_cell.length_a   1.000
_cell.length_b   1.000
_cell.length_c   1.000
_cell.angle_alpha   90.00
_cell.angle_beta   90.00
_cell.angle_gamma   90.00
#
_symmetry.space_group_name_H-M   'P 1'
#
loop_
_entity.id
_entity.type
_entity.pdbx_description
1 polymer ?
#
loop_
_entity_poly.entity_id
_entity_poly.type
_entity_poly.pdbx_seq_one_letter_code
_entity_poly.pdbx_strand_id
1 'polypeptide(L)'
;MTRARQRLGAYGEGVAARFYLAHGYELLDRNWRVREGELDLICRRGGDLVFVEVKTRSSNRFGTGAEAVTPVKQQRIRRLALLWLRSSDASYRSVRFDVVVVDARGNVRPFKNAF
;
A
#
# COMPACT_ATOMS: atom_id res chain seq x y z
N MET A 1 -7.96 6.59 17.29
CA MET A 1 -7.21 7.48 16.37
C MET A 1 -7.91 8.83 16.30
N THR A 2 -7.18 9.94 16.16
CA THR A 2 -7.79 11.28 16.01
C THR A 2 -8.30 11.50 14.58
N ARG A 3 -9.32 12.35 14.40
CA ARG A 3 -9.83 12.75 13.07
C ARG A 3 -8.72 13.31 12.16
N ALA A 4 -7.79 14.06 12.74
CA ALA A 4 -6.63 14.60 12.02
C ALA A 4 -5.74 13.49 11.44
N ARG A 5 -5.48 12.43 12.21
CA ARG A 5 -4.65 11.29 11.77
C ARG A 5 -5.35 10.47 10.68
N GLN A 6 -6.67 10.30 10.77
CA GLN A 6 -7.45 9.64 9.72
C GLN A 6 -7.43 10.43 8.41
N ARG A 7 -7.64 11.75 8.46
CA ARG A 7 -7.57 12.63 7.27
C ARG A 7 -6.18 12.58 6.63
N LEU A 8 -5.12 12.57 7.44
CA LEU A 8 -3.75 12.46 6.94
C LEU A 8 -3.49 11.10 6.28
N GLY A 9 -4.01 10.00 6.85
CA GLY A 9 -3.96 8.67 6.22
C GLY A 9 -4.64 8.67 4.86
N ALA A 10 -5.89 9.12 4.81
CA ALA A 10 -6.67 9.18 3.57
C ALA A 10 -6.04 10.09 2.49
N TYR A 11 -5.39 11.19 2.91
CA TYR A 11 -4.61 12.04 2.02
C TYR A 11 -3.44 11.27 1.39
N GLY A 12 -2.64 10.58 2.22
CA GLY A 12 -1.48 9.84 1.73
C GLY A 12 -1.86 8.68 0.81
N GLU A 13 -2.90 7.93 1.13
CA GLU A 13 -3.44 6.89 0.23
C GLU A 13 -3.85 7.48 -1.13
N GLY A 14 -4.51 8.64 -1.14
CA GLY A 14 -4.92 9.30 -2.37
C GLY A 14 -3.73 9.77 -3.21
N VAL A 15 -2.68 10.31 -2.56
CA VAL A 15 -1.43 10.68 -3.22
C VAL A 15 -0.72 9.44 -3.78
N ALA A 16 -0.60 8.37 -2.99
CA ALA A 16 0.02 7.13 -3.42
C ALA A 16 -0.73 6.49 -4.58
N ALA A 17 -2.07 6.44 -4.54
CA ALA A 17 -2.88 5.94 -5.64
C ALA A 17 -2.62 6.71 -6.95
N ARG A 18 -2.62 8.06 -6.89
CA ARG A 18 -2.27 8.89 -8.06
C ARG A 18 -0.86 8.63 -8.56
N PHE A 19 0.10 8.42 -7.67
CA PHE A 19 1.47 8.06 -8.06
C PHE A 19 1.50 6.75 -8.85
N TYR A 20 0.87 5.66 -8.37
CA TYR A 20 0.85 4.39 -9.10
C TYR A 20 0.14 4.52 -10.45
N LEU A 21 -1.02 5.19 -10.49
CA LEU A 21 -1.75 5.44 -11.74
C LEU A 21 -0.88 6.19 -12.77
N ALA A 22 -0.20 7.26 -12.35
CA ALA A 22 0.70 8.04 -13.21
C ALA A 22 1.92 7.24 -13.71
N HIS A 23 2.27 6.14 -13.04
CA HIS A 23 3.38 5.26 -13.42
C HIS A 23 2.92 4.00 -14.18
N GLY A 24 1.71 4.03 -14.74
CA GLY A 24 1.18 2.98 -15.61
C GLY A 24 0.68 1.74 -14.86
N TYR A 25 0.36 1.89 -13.57
CA TYR A 25 -0.37 0.87 -12.84
C TYR A 25 -1.87 1.13 -12.94
N GLU A 26 -2.64 0.06 -12.95
CA GLU A 26 -4.09 0.08 -12.70
C GLU A 26 -4.34 -0.07 -11.20
N LEU A 27 -5.28 0.70 -10.67
CA LEU A 27 -5.73 0.55 -9.29
C LEU A 27 -6.90 -0.44 -9.27
N LEU A 28 -6.68 -1.62 -8.72
CA LEU A 28 -7.71 -2.65 -8.59
C LEU A 28 -8.58 -2.43 -7.37
N ASP A 29 -7.96 -2.02 -6.25
CA ASP A 29 -8.66 -1.81 -5.00
C ASP A 29 -7.96 -0.75 -4.14
N ARG A 30 -8.74 -0.08 -3.30
CA ARG A 30 -8.28 0.90 -2.32
C ARG A 30 -9.05 0.73 -1.01
N ASN A 31 -8.32 0.72 0.11
CA ASN A 31 -8.88 0.50 1.45
C ASN A 31 -9.72 -0.78 1.50
N TRP A 32 -9.23 -1.85 0.89
CA TRP A 32 -9.92 -3.13 0.89
C TRP A 32 -9.92 -3.69 2.31
N ARG A 33 -11.11 -4.03 2.82
CA ARG A 33 -11.33 -4.37 4.23
C ARG A 33 -12.08 -5.68 4.36
N VAL A 34 -11.58 -6.52 5.24
CA VAL A 34 -12.22 -7.75 5.73
C VAL A 34 -12.12 -7.81 7.24
N ARG A 35 -12.76 -8.80 7.86
CA ARG A 35 -12.74 -8.98 9.32
C ARG A 35 -11.32 -9.12 9.88
N GLU A 36 -10.41 -9.74 9.12
CA GLU A 36 -9.03 -9.99 9.49
C GLU A 36 -8.12 -8.74 9.38
N GLY A 37 -8.55 -7.69 8.68
CA GLY A 37 -7.76 -6.48 8.48
C GLY A 37 -8.01 -5.75 7.16
N GLU A 38 -7.04 -4.95 6.76
CA GLU A 38 -7.15 -4.05 5.61
C GLU A 38 -5.87 -4.06 4.76
N LEU A 39 -6.04 -3.79 3.47
CA LEU A 39 -4.98 -3.51 2.50
C LEU A 39 -5.18 -2.10 1.95
N ASP A 40 -4.13 -1.27 1.98
CA ASP A 40 -4.27 0.15 1.63
C ASP A 40 -4.52 0.33 0.13
N LEU A 41 -3.61 -0.14 -0.73
CA LEU A 41 -3.81 -0.17 -2.18
C LEU A 41 -3.44 -1.53 -2.78
N ILE A 42 -4.15 -1.89 -3.84
CA ILE A 42 -3.87 -3.08 -4.65
C ILE A 42 -3.80 -2.61 -6.11
N CYS A 43 -2.63 -2.78 -6.70
CA CYS A 43 -2.32 -2.26 -8.02
C CYS A 43 -1.89 -3.39 -8.96
N ARG A 44 -2.11 -3.21 -10.26
CA ARG A 44 -1.65 -4.12 -11.31
C ARG A 44 -0.81 -3.38 -12.33
N ARG A 45 0.25 -4.01 -12.83
CA ARG A 45 0.95 -3.55 -14.04
C ARG A 45 1.31 -4.73 -14.91
N GLY A 46 0.64 -4.84 -16.06
CA GLY A 46 0.72 -6.04 -16.88
C GLY A 46 0.27 -7.27 -16.07
N GLY A 47 1.14 -8.28 -15.95
CA GLY A 47 0.88 -9.48 -15.17
C GLY A 47 1.24 -9.39 -13.68
N ASP A 48 1.82 -8.27 -13.22
CA ASP A 48 2.33 -8.15 -11.85
C ASP A 48 1.27 -7.52 -10.93
N LEU A 49 0.96 -8.21 -9.84
CA LEU A 49 0.09 -7.72 -8.77
C LEU A 49 0.95 -7.12 -7.65
N VAL A 50 0.59 -5.92 -7.20
CA VAL A 50 1.34 -5.16 -6.20
C VAL A 50 0.43 -4.74 -5.07
N PHE A 51 0.71 -5.26 -3.88
CA PHE A 51 0.08 -4.81 -2.64
C PHE A 51 0.92 -3.69 -2.05
N VAL A 52 0.31 -2.54 -1.81
CA VAL A 52 1.03 -1.36 -1.34
C VAL A 52 0.55 -0.98 0.05
N GLU A 53 1.47 -0.96 1.02
CA GLU A 53 1.25 -0.34 2.33
C GLU A 53 1.65 1.14 2.26
N VAL A 54 0.75 2.03 2.68
CA VAL A 54 0.94 3.48 2.64
C VAL A 54 1.24 4.03 4.02
N LYS A 55 2.30 4.83 4.12
CA LYS A 55 2.73 5.50 5.34
C LYS A 55 2.72 7.00 5.15
N THR A 56 1.71 7.68 5.68
CA THR A 56 1.72 9.14 5.73
C THR A 56 2.44 9.66 6.98
N ARG A 57 3.34 10.64 6.80
CA ARG A 57 4.06 11.28 7.91
C ARG A 57 3.82 12.78 7.92
N SER A 58 3.63 13.34 9.12
CA SER A 58 3.52 14.77 9.34
C SER A 58 4.88 15.48 9.49
N SER A 59 5.98 14.75 9.65
CA SER A 59 7.33 15.29 9.82
C SER A 59 8.33 14.75 8.79
N ASN A 60 9.34 15.56 8.47
CA ASN A 60 10.37 15.30 7.44
C ASN A 60 11.49 14.32 7.87
N ARG A 61 11.44 13.69 9.06
CA ARG A 61 12.45 12.69 9.43
C ARG A 61 12.15 11.37 8.71
N PHE A 62 12.89 11.11 7.64
CA PHE A 62 12.80 9.87 6.88
C PHE A 62 13.52 8.73 7.61
N GLY A 63 12.77 7.74 8.10
CA GLY A 63 13.27 6.36 8.19
C GLY A 63 13.17 5.68 6.82
N THR A 64 13.78 4.51 6.65
CA THR A 64 13.83 3.77 5.38
C THR A 64 12.47 3.27 4.87
N GLY A 65 11.35 3.51 5.57
CA GLY A 65 10.01 3.06 5.18
C GLY A 65 9.79 1.55 5.32
N ALA A 66 10.70 0.73 4.79
CA ALA A 66 10.71 -0.73 4.86
C ALA A 66 10.93 -1.25 6.29
N GLU A 67 11.86 -0.68 7.06
CA GLU A 67 12.05 -1.02 8.49
C GLU A 67 10.80 -0.71 9.34
N ALA A 68 9.87 0.11 8.83
CA ALA A 68 8.64 0.46 9.52
C ALA A 68 7.52 -0.58 9.39
N VAL A 69 7.71 -1.65 8.62
CA VAL A 69 6.78 -2.79 8.54
C VAL A 69 7.39 -3.99 9.27
N THR A 70 7.00 -4.15 10.53
CA THR A 70 7.48 -5.24 11.39
C THR A 70 7.17 -6.62 10.77
N PRO A 71 7.95 -7.66 11.08
CA PRO A 71 7.70 -9.02 10.57
C PRO A 71 6.26 -9.50 10.81
N VAL A 72 5.69 -9.16 11.98
CA VAL A 72 4.28 -9.45 12.30
C VAL A 72 3.33 -8.77 11.32
N LYS A 73 3.57 -7.50 10.99
CA LYS A 73 2.75 -6.77 10.02
C LYS A 73 2.93 -7.34 8.60
N GLN A 74 4.14 -7.71 8.20
CA GLN A 74 4.41 -8.35 6.91
C GLN A 74 3.59 -9.65 6.76
N GLN A 75 3.62 -10.53 7.78
CA GLN A 75 2.85 -11.77 7.75
C GLN A 75 1.34 -11.53 7.67
N ARG A 76 0.84 -10.50 8.37
CA ARG A 76 -0.56 -10.10 8.27
C ARG A 76 -0.92 -9.63 6.86
N ILE A 77 -0.09 -8.81 6.24
CA ILE A 77 -0.31 -8.32 4.87
C ILE A 77 -0.29 -9.48 3.88
N ARG A 78 0.67 -10.41 3.99
CA ARG A 78 0.70 -11.62 3.13
C ARG A 78 -0.57 -12.46 3.28
N ARG A 79 -1.09 -12.64 4.51
CA ARG A 79 -2.34 -13.35 4.73
C ARG A 79 -3.54 -12.62 4.10
N LEU A 80 -3.62 -11.30 4.22
CA LEU A 80 -4.68 -10.51 3.60
C LEU A 80 -4.60 -10.54 2.07
N ALA A 81 -3.40 -10.48 1.51
CA ALA A 81 -3.17 -10.63 0.07
C ALA A 81 -3.66 -11.97 -0.46
N LEU A 82 -3.44 -13.07 0.28
CA LEU A 82 -4.01 -14.38 -0.07
C LEU A 82 -5.54 -14.39 -0.04
N LEU A 83 -6.17 -13.70 0.91
CA LEU A 83 -7.63 -13.59 0.96
C LEU A 83 -8.16 -12.78 -0.24
N TRP A 84 -7.51 -11.67 -0.57
CA TRP A 84 -7.88 -10.87 -1.73
C TRP A 84 -7.72 -11.64 -3.05
N LEU A 85 -6.61 -12.38 -3.21
CA LEU A 85 -6.37 -13.24 -4.36
C LEU A 85 -7.45 -14.31 -4.53
N ARG A 86 -7.94 -14.89 -3.44
CA ARG A 86 -9.03 -15.88 -3.48
C ARG A 86 -10.37 -15.29 -3.92
N SER A 87 -10.58 -13.98 -3.74
CA SER A 87 -11.76 -13.28 -4.23
C SER A 87 -11.60 -12.72 -5.65
N SER A 88 -10.41 -12.81 -6.23
CA SER A 88 -10.11 -12.31 -7.57
C SER A 88 -10.19 -13.45 -8.60
N ASP A 89 -10.98 -13.26 -9.66
CA ASP A 89 -11.07 -14.23 -10.77
C ASP A 89 -9.87 -14.16 -11.74
N ALA A 90 -9.00 -13.15 -11.60
CA ALA A 90 -7.83 -12.97 -12.45
C ALA A 90 -6.61 -13.77 -11.98
N SER A 91 -5.83 -14.27 -12.95
CA SER A 91 -4.52 -14.87 -12.72
C SER A 91 -3.40 -13.83 -12.87
N TYR A 92 -2.44 -13.83 -11.94
CA TYR A 92 -1.29 -12.92 -11.93
C TYR A 92 0.01 -13.71 -12.08
N ARG A 93 0.98 -13.13 -12.81
CA ARG A 93 2.30 -13.73 -13.05
C ARG A 93 3.18 -13.65 -11.81
N SER A 94 3.10 -12.53 -11.08
CA SER A 94 3.90 -12.30 -9.89
C SER A 94 3.11 -11.50 -8.86
N VAL A 95 3.52 -11.63 -7.60
CA VAL A 95 3.01 -10.84 -6.48
C VAL A 95 4.19 -10.11 -5.84
N ARG A 96 4.00 -8.82 -5.56
CA ARG A 96 4.98 -7.96 -4.90
C ARG A 96 4.34 -7.18 -3.76
N PHE A 97 5.10 -6.92 -2.71
CA PHE A 97 4.72 -6.02 -1.62
C PHE A 97 5.58 -4.76 -1.65
N ASP A 98 4.94 -3.62 -1.81
CA ASP A 98 5.59 -2.32 -1.79
C ASP A 98 5.23 -1.56 -0.51
N VAL A 99 6.14 -0.72 -0.04
CA VAL A 99 5.84 0.30 0.97
C VAL A 99 6.02 1.65 0.31
N VAL A 100 5.06 2.54 0.51
CA VAL A 100 5.16 3.92 0.05
C VAL A 100 5.08 4.87 1.22
N VAL A 101 6.06 5.76 1.33
CA VAL A 101 6.03 6.87 2.27
C VAL A 101 5.54 8.11 1.55
N VAL A 102 4.53 8.76 2.11
CA VAL A 102 4.01 10.05 1.66
C VAL A 102 4.21 11.08 2.76
N ASP A 103 4.86 12.19 2.46
CA ASP A 103 4.99 13.30 3.41
C ASP A 103 3.81 14.29 3.32
N ALA A 104 3.74 15.23 4.26
CA ALA A 104 2.69 16.24 4.31
C ALA A 104 2.65 17.18 3.08
N ARG A 105 3.74 17.25 2.29
CA ARG A 105 3.81 18.03 1.05
C ARG A 105 3.38 17.23 -0.18
N GLY A 106 3.09 15.93 -0.01
CA GLY A 106 2.69 15.03 -1.10
C GLY A 106 3.86 14.41 -1.84
N ASN A 107 5.10 14.52 -1.33
CA ASN A 107 6.22 13.81 -1.94
C ASN A 107 6.06 12.31 -1.69
N VAL A 108 6.32 11.52 -2.73
CA VAL A 108 6.16 10.07 -2.72
C VAL A 108 7.52 9.40 -2.78
N ARG A 109 7.81 8.53 -1.81
CA ARG A 109 8.99 7.69 -1.80
C ARG A 109 8.59 6.21 -1.80
N PRO A 110 8.68 5.51 -2.95
CA PRO A 110 8.37 4.10 -3.01
C PRO A 110 9.56 3.22 -2.63
N PHE A 111 9.27 2.13 -1.94
CA PHE A 111 10.17 1.03 -1.63
C PHE A 111 9.56 -0.23 -2.26
N LYS A 112 10.05 -0.59 -3.44
CA LYS A 112 9.56 -1.76 -4.18
C LYS A 112 10.14 -3.04 -3.61
N ASN A 113 9.38 -4.14 -3.61
CA ASN A 113 9.79 -5.42 -3.01
C ASN A 113 10.25 -5.23 -1.55
N ALA A 114 9.47 -4.48 -0.78
CA ALA A 114 9.84 -4.11 0.59
C ALA A 114 9.92 -5.34 1.52
N PHE A 115 9.16 -6.40 1.23
CA PHE A 115 9.19 -7.69 1.92
C PHE A 115 8.48 -8.78 1.10
#